data_AF-A0AAW5CIE3-F1
#
_entry.id   AF-A0AAW5CIE3-F1
#
_cell.length_a   1.000
_cell.length_b   1.000
_cell.length_c   1.000
_cell.angle_alpha   90.00
_cell.angle_beta   90.00
_cell.angle_gamma   90.00
#
_symmetry.space_group_name_H-M   'P 1'
#
loop_
_entity.id
_entity.type
_entity.pdbx_description
1 polymer ?
#
loop_
_entity_poly.entity_id
_entity_poly.type
_entity_poly.pdbx_seq_one_letter_code
_entity_poly.pdbx_strand_id
1 'polypeptide(L)' 'MELSGHHTTTSMMKEHSIDEITIKKIVGHSGAMTLTERVYTHLDVRVLIDAINKIVGERENGKENLTT' A
#
# COMPACT_ATOMS: atom_id res chain seq x y z
N MET A 1 1.40 -22.94 -9.14
CA MET A 1 1.68 -21.48 -9.18
C MET A 1 0.33 -20.80 -9.09
N GLU A 2 -0.17 -20.55 -7.87
CA GLU A 2 -1.49 -19.94 -7.70
C GLU A 2 -1.41 -18.44 -8.01
N LEU A 3 -1.99 -18.06 -9.15
CA LEU A 3 -2.22 -16.69 -9.58
C LEU A 3 -3.44 -16.12 -8.84
N SER A 4 -3.32 -15.88 -7.54
CA SER A 4 -4.32 -15.12 -6.79
C SER A 4 -3.91 -13.64 -6.78
N GLY A 5 -4.81 -12.74 -7.16
CA GLY A 5 -4.52 -11.29 -7.27
C GLY A 5 -3.96 -10.68 -5.98
N HIS A 6 -4.25 -11.27 -4.82
CA HIS A 6 -3.68 -10.86 -3.54
C HIS A 6 -2.18 -11.19 -3.42
N HIS A 7 -1.74 -12.36 -3.90
CA HIS A 7 -0.34 -12.75 -3.90
C HIS A 7 0.47 -11.91 -4.88
N THR A 8 -0.06 -11.67 -6.09
CA THR A 8 0.58 -10.80 -7.08
C THR A 8 0.75 -9.37 -6.55
N THR A 9 -0.29 -8.79 -5.94
CA THR A 9 -0.25 -7.44 -5.35
C THR A 9 0.78 -7.36 -4.23
N THR A 10 0.83 -8.37 -3.35
CA THR A 10 1.80 -8.43 -2.25
C THR A 10 3.25 -8.50 -2.77
N SER A 11 3.52 -9.29 -3.82
CA SER A 11 4.86 -9.34 -4.42
C SER A 11 5.26 -8.01 -5.05
N MET A 12 4.36 -7.33 -5.77
CA MET A 12 4.64 -5.99 -6.32
C MET A 12 4.95 -4.99 -5.20
N MET A 13 4.20 -5.01 -4.10
CA MET A 13 4.49 -4.14 -2.94
C MET A 13 5.88 -4.38 -2.35
N LYS A 14 6.31 -5.64 -2.26
CA LYS A 14 7.66 -6.00 -1.78
C LYS A 14 8.74 -5.53 -2.74
N GLU A 15 8.53 -5.63 -4.05
CA GLU A 15 9.46 -5.13 -5.07
C GLU A 15 9.70 -3.61 -4.94
N HIS A 16 8.65 -2.85 -4.63
CA HIS A 16 8.73 -1.41 -4.34
C HIS A 16 9.17 -1.07 -2.91
N SER A 17 9.68 -2.06 -2.15
CA SER A 17 10.22 -1.88 -0.81
C SER A 17 9.21 -1.27 0.18
N ILE A 18 7.94 -1.61 0.05
CA ILE A 18 6.89 -1.22 1.00
C ILE A 18 7.01 -2.09 2.25
N ASP A 19 6.93 -1.46 3.42
CA ASP A 19 7.03 -2.14 4.71
C ASP A 19 5.91 -3.18 4.93
N GLU A 20 6.24 -4.30 5.58
CA GLU A 20 5.32 -5.42 5.76
C GLU A 20 4.07 -5.05 6.58
N ILE A 21 4.19 -4.16 7.57
CA ILE A 21 3.05 -3.69 8.36
C ILE A 21 2.12 -2.86 7.49
N THR A 22 2.69 -2.04 6.61
CA THR A 22 1.94 -1.25 5.62
C THR A 22 1.19 -2.15 4.64
N ILE A 23 1.86 -3.20 4.11
CA ILE A 23 1.24 -4.21 3.25
C ILE A 23 0.09 -4.93 3.98
N LYS A 24 0.34 -5.44 5.19
CA LYS A 24 -0.67 -6.12 6.02
C LYS A 24 -1.89 -5.24 6.27
N LYS A 25 -1.71 -3.92 6.39
CA LYS A 25 -2.81 -2.97 6.58
C LYS A 25 -3.60 -2.73 5.31
N ILE A 26 -2.93 -2.60 4.16
CA ILE A 26 -3.57 -2.42 2.85
C ILE A 26 -4.38 -3.65 2.44
N VAL A 27 -3.85 -4.86 2.62
CA VAL A 27 -4.53 -6.10 2.22
C VAL A 27 -5.53 -6.62 3.26
N GLY A 28 -5.69 -5.92 4.38
CA GLY A 28 -6.66 -6.29 5.43
C GLY A 28 -6.23 -7.43 6.36
N HIS A 29 -4.95 -7.79 6.37
CA HIS A 29 -4.36 -8.79 7.28
C HIS A 29 -4.06 -8.25 8.70
N SER A 30 -4.80 -7.25 9.16
CA SER A 30 -4.62 -6.69 10.51
C SER A 30 -4.90 -7.69 11.64
N GLY A 31 -5.63 -8.78 11.36
CA GLY A 31 -5.81 -9.90 12.29
C GLY A 31 -4.55 -10.75 12.48
N ALA A 32 -3.60 -10.70 11.54
CA ALA A 32 -2.31 -11.40 11.62
C ALA A 32 -1.18 -10.52 12.18
N MET A 33 -1.48 -9.27 12.57
CA MET A 33 -0.52 -8.37 13.21
C MET A 33 -0.40 -8.67 14.72
N THR A 34 0.81 -8.58 15.25
CA THR A 34 1.11 -8.63 16.69
C THR A 34 0.53 -7.43 17.44
N LEU A 35 0.40 -7.54 18.77
CA LEU A 35 -0.05 -6.44 19.63
C LEU A 35 0.81 -5.18 19.44
N THR A 36 2.13 -5.35 19.35
CA THR A 36 3.10 -4.27 19.13
C THR A 36 2.89 -3.60 17.77
N GLU A 37 2.73 -4.38 16.69
CA GLU A 37 2.41 -3.84 15.36
C GLU A 37 1.06 -3.10 15.33
N ARG A 38 0.09 -3.48 16.16
CA ARG A 38 -1.21 -2.79 16.21
C ARG A 38 -1.17 -1.50 17.03
N VAL A 39 -0.48 -1.52 18.17
CA VAL A 39 -0.48 -0.41 19.15
C VAL A 39 0.53 0.66 18.79
N TYR A 40 1.72 0.29 18.30
CA TYR A 40 2.75 1.26 17.94
C TYR A 40 2.63 1.77 16.51
N THR A 41 1.86 1.09 15.66
CA THR A 41 1.70 1.49 14.26
C THR A 41 0.38 2.23 14.03
N HIS A 42 0.35 3.48 14.50
CA HIS A 42 -0.59 4.49 14.02
C HIS A 42 -0.14 4.93 12.62
N LEU A 43 -0.37 4.06 11.62
CA LEU A 43 -0.15 4.40 10.22
C LEU A 43 -1.12 5.52 9.83
N ASP A 44 -0.58 6.70 9.55
CA ASP A 44 -1.30 7.79 8.90
C ASP A 44 -1.82 7.30 7.54
N VAL A 45 -3.06 7.62 7.22
CA VAL A 45 -3.70 7.25 5.95
C VAL A 45 -2.86 7.70 4.75
N ARG A 46 -2.12 8.80 4.86
CA ARG A 46 -1.18 9.29 3.85
C ARG A 46 -0.09 8.27 3.52
N VAL A 47 0.42 7.55 4.51
CA VAL A 47 1.45 6.52 4.29
C VAL A 47 0.90 5.37 3.45
N LEU A 48 -0.37 5.02 3.66
CA LEU A 48 -1.04 3.98 2.86
C LEU A 48 -1.23 4.44 1.41
N ILE A 49 -1.63 5.70 1.21
CA ILE A 49 -1.81 6.30 -0.12
C ILE A 49 -0.47 6.36 -0.87
N ASP A 50 0.59 6.85 -0.22
CA ASP A 50 1.92 6.93 -0.81
C ASP A 50 2.46 5.55 -1.19
N ALA A 51 2.21 4.54 -0.36
CA ALA A 51 2.57 3.15 -0.66
C ALA A 51 1.86 2.63 -1.92
N ILE A 52 0.57 2.91 -2.10
CA ILE A 52 -0.15 2.56 -3.33
C ILE A 52 0.41 3.31 -4.54
N ASN A 53 0.65 4.62 -4.41
CA ASN A 53 1.18 5.45 -5.49
C ASN A 53 2.55 4.97 -5.98
N LYS A 54 3.40 4.42 -5.10
CA LYS A 54 4.70 3.83 -5.48
C LYS A 54 4.57 2.67 -6.47
N ILE A 55 3.49 1.89 -6.42
CA ILE A 55 3.28 0.69 -7.25
C ILE A 55 2.65 1.07 -8.59
N VAL A 56 1.72 2.04 -8.57
CA VAL A 56 0.97 2.47 -9.76
C VAL A 56 1.76 3.49 -10.60
N GLY A 57 2.81 4.09 -10.00
CA GLY A 57 3.52 5.24 -10.54
C GLY A 57 2.73 6.53 -10.33
N GLU A 58 3.38 7.69 -10.41
CA GLU A 58 2.71 8.99 -10.45
C GLU A 58 1.92 9.10 -11.76
N ARG A 59 0.74 8.48 -11.81
CA ARG A 59 -0.24 8.76 -12.85
C ARG A 59 -0.77 10.14 -12.50
N GLU A 60 -0.52 11.12 -13.36
CA GLU A 60 -1.14 12.44 -13.24
C GLU A 60 -2.65 12.22 -13.24
N ASN A 61 -3.24 12.24 -12.04
CA ASN A 61 -4.67 12.10 -11.87
C ASN A 61 -5.28 13.41 -12.35
N GLY A 62 -5.63 13.48 -13.63
CA GLY A 62 -6.37 14.57 -14.24
C GLY A 62 -5.93 15.95 -13.76
N LYS A 63 -4.73 16.39 -14.14
CA LYS A 63 -4.53 17.84 -14.33
C LYS A 63 -5.42 18.24 -15.49
N GLU A 64 -6.71 18.46 -15.21
CA GLU A 64 -7.52 19.32 -16.03
C GLU A 64 -6.72 20.62 -16.19
N ASN A 65 -6.33 20.90 -17.43
CA ASN A 65 -5.65 22.12 -17.80
C ASN A 65 -6.50 23.30 -17.32
N LEU A 66 -6.21 23.82 -16.13
CA LEU A 66 -6.60 25.17 -15.75
C LEU A 66 -5.54 26.13 -16.32
N THR A 67 -5.42 26.12 -17.65
CA THR A 67 -4.91 27.26 -18.40
C THR A 67 -6.10 28.12 -18.78
N THR A 68 -6.34 29.17 -18.00
CA THR A 68 -7.00 30.40 -18.44
C THR A 68 -6.18 31.57 -17.94
#